data_AF-A0A392M901-F1
#
_entry.id   AF-A0A392M901-F1
#
_cell.length_a   1.000
_cell.length_b   1.000
_cell.length_c   1.000
_cell.angle_alpha   90.00
_cell.angle_beta   90.00
_cell.angle_gamma   90.00
#
_symmetry.space_group_name_H-M   'P 1'
#
loop_
_entity.id
_entity.type
_entity.pdbx_description
1 polymer ?
#
loop_
_entity_poly.entity_id
_entity_poly.type
_entity_poly.pdbx_seq_one_letter_code
_entity_poly.pdbx_strand_id
1 'polypeptide(L)'
;MDKYACESVKGLGLIPGTVGRFDSSNGFRVPHIGWNALQITKDSEILDDVGNHHVYFVHSYRAVPSDDNKEWISSTCDYGDKFIASIRRGNVHAVQFHPEKSGGKFYLRYRSLELFWYFSC
;
A
#
# COMPACT_ATOMS: atom_id res chain seq x y z
N MET A 1 11.10 -26.59 -3.67
CA MET A 1 11.52 -26.28 -2.28
C MET A 1 12.04 -24.86 -2.28
N ASP A 2 11.16 -23.92 -2.02
CA ASP A 2 11.45 -22.49 -2.13
C ASP A 2 12.24 -22.02 -0.91
N LYS A 3 13.51 -21.68 -1.14
CA LYS A 3 14.46 -21.21 -0.10
C LYS A 3 14.11 -19.83 0.51
N TYR A 4 12.92 -19.29 0.23
CA TYR A 4 12.51 -17.93 0.59
C TYR A 4 11.08 -17.83 1.15
N ALA A 5 10.50 -18.94 1.62
CA ALA A 5 9.26 -18.88 2.39
C ALA A 5 9.54 -18.13 3.71
N CYS A 6 9.22 -16.83 3.74
CA CYS A 6 9.15 -16.06 4.97
C CYS A 6 8.01 -16.65 5.79
N GLU A 7 8.30 -17.17 6.98
CA GLU A 7 7.27 -17.62 7.91
C GLU A 7 6.26 -16.48 8.16
N SER A 8 4.99 -16.82 8.33
CA SER A 8 3.94 -15.83 8.61
C SER A 8 4.26 -15.10 9.90
N VAL A 9 4.52 -13.80 9.81
CA VAL A 9 4.76 -12.95 10.98
C VAL A 9 3.47 -12.23 11.35
N LYS A 10 3.14 -12.19 12.65
CA LYS A 10 2.03 -11.36 13.14
C LYS A 10 2.44 -9.89 13.06
N GLY A 11 1.68 -9.08 12.30
CA GLY A 11 1.81 -7.62 12.38
C GLY A 11 1.13 -7.05 13.62
N LEU A 12 1.08 -5.72 13.68
CA LEU A 12 0.57 -5.00 14.86
C LEU A 12 -0.93 -5.17 15.12
N GLY A 13 -1.69 -5.65 14.13
CA GLY A 13 -3.13 -5.93 14.27
C GLY A 13 -4.00 -4.69 14.41
N LEU A 14 -3.53 -3.53 13.93
CA LEU A 14 -4.30 -2.29 13.95
C LEU A 14 -5.29 -2.22 12.78
N ILE A 15 -4.97 -2.86 11.66
CA ILE A 15 -5.78 -2.89 10.44
C ILE A 15 -6.03 -4.36 10.09
N PRO A 16 -7.29 -4.78 9.89
CA PRO A 16 -7.58 -6.14 9.48
C PRO A 16 -7.07 -6.43 8.07
N GLY A 17 -6.85 -7.71 7.77
CA GLY A 17 -6.37 -8.17 6.47
C GLY A 17 -4.91 -8.56 6.48
N THR A 18 -4.42 -9.03 5.33
CA THR A 18 -3.13 -9.72 5.22
C THR A 18 -2.20 -9.03 4.23
N VAL A 19 -0.91 -9.28 4.41
CA VAL A 19 0.15 -8.85 3.49
C VAL A 19 0.70 -10.08 2.78
N GLY A 20 0.63 -10.10 1.45
CA GLY A 20 1.12 -11.19 0.61
C GLY A 20 2.24 -10.72 -0.31
N ARG A 21 3.08 -11.65 -0.78
CA ARG A 21 4.10 -11.33 -1.79
C ARG A 21 3.44 -11.13 -3.16
N PHE A 22 4.00 -10.27 -4.00
CA PHE A 22 3.61 -10.19 -5.41
C PHE A 22 3.80 -11.54 -6.12
N ASP A 23 2.85 -11.91 -6.97
CA ASP A 23 2.97 -13.10 -7.79
C ASP A 23 3.83 -12.78 -9.02
N SER A 24 5.00 -13.40 -9.09
CA SER A 24 5.92 -13.26 -10.22
C SER A 24 5.64 -14.26 -11.35
N SER A 25 4.73 -15.22 -11.18
CA SER A 25 4.45 -16.24 -12.21
C SER A 25 3.89 -15.65 -13.49
N ASN A 26 3.20 -14.51 -13.40
CA ASN A 26 2.55 -13.84 -14.52
C ASN A 26 3.50 -12.89 -15.29
N GLY A 27 4.81 -13.02 -15.10
CA GLY A 27 5.83 -12.26 -15.83
C GLY A 27 6.12 -10.86 -15.28
N PHE A 28 5.51 -10.47 -14.16
CA PHE A 28 5.82 -9.22 -13.45
C PHE A 28 7.14 -9.32 -12.68
N ARG A 29 7.91 -8.22 -12.66
CA ARG A 29 9.17 -8.17 -11.90
C ARG A 29 8.87 -7.83 -10.44
N VAL A 30 9.41 -8.63 -9.52
CA VAL A 30 9.29 -8.42 -8.07
C VAL A 30 10.68 -8.15 -7.50
N PRO A 31 10.91 -7.06 -6.74
CA PRO A 31 9.93 -6.08 -6.23
C PRO A 31 9.26 -5.22 -7.30
N HIS A 32 8.03 -4.77 -7.00
CA HIS A 32 7.39 -3.66 -7.71
C HIS A 32 8.23 -2.41 -7.47
N ILE A 33 8.93 -1.94 -8.52
CA ILE A 33 9.75 -0.73 -8.50
C ILE A 33 9.25 0.19 -9.60
N GLY A 34 8.89 1.41 -9.24
CA GLY A 34 8.60 2.47 -10.21
C GLY A 34 7.43 3.35 -9.85
N TRP A 35 7.01 4.12 -10.84
CA TRP A 35 5.96 5.12 -10.74
C TRP A 35 4.63 4.52 -11.21
N ASN A 36 3.63 4.45 -10.33
CA ASN A 36 2.34 3.86 -10.68
C ASN A 36 1.18 4.77 -10.25
N ALA A 37 0.06 4.69 -10.97
CA ALA A 37 -1.11 5.52 -10.77
C ALA A 37 -1.99 4.96 -9.64
N LEU A 38 -2.53 5.86 -8.82
CA LEU A 38 -3.48 5.51 -7.77
C LEU A 38 -4.90 5.48 -8.31
N GLN A 39 -5.67 4.51 -7.85
CA GLN A 39 -7.12 4.47 -7.98
C GLN A 39 -7.71 4.92 -6.63
N ILE A 40 -8.06 6.20 -6.53
CA ILE A 40 -8.60 6.81 -5.31
C ILE A 40 -10.07 6.36 -5.16
N THR A 41 -10.39 5.73 -4.04
CA THR A 41 -11.74 5.19 -3.76
C THR A 41 -12.50 6.01 -2.73
N LYS A 42 -11.79 6.85 -1.98
CA LYS A 42 -12.34 7.69 -0.92
C LYS A 42 -11.56 8.99 -0.89
N ASP A 43 -12.27 10.11 -0.77
CA ASP A 43 -11.63 11.41 -0.58
C ASP A 43 -10.70 11.35 0.64
N SER A 44 -9.47 11.77 0.42
CA SER A 44 -8.43 11.75 1.43
C SER A 44 -7.61 13.00 1.23
N GLU A 45 -7.63 13.88 2.24
CA GLU A 45 -6.82 15.13 2.25
C GLU A 45 -5.34 14.91 1.91
N ILE A 46 -4.80 13.71 2.15
CA ILE A 46 -3.41 13.36 1.83
C ILE A 46 -3.21 13.06 0.34
N LEU A 47 -4.29 12.70 -0.36
CA LEU A 47 -4.33 12.33 -1.77
C LEU A 47 -4.91 13.43 -2.67
N ASP A 48 -5.45 14.51 -2.12
CA ASP A 48 -6.06 15.60 -2.89
C ASP A 48 -5.06 16.22 -3.89
N ASP A 49 -3.79 16.38 -3.47
CA ASP A 49 -2.70 16.87 -4.34
C ASP A 49 -2.18 15.80 -5.32
N VAL A 50 -2.61 14.55 -5.17
CA VAL A 50 -2.17 13.40 -5.97
C VAL A 50 -3.04 13.20 -7.21
N GLY A 51 -4.14 13.94 -7.35
CA GLY A 51 -5.26 13.70 -8.28
C GLY A 51 -4.96 13.44 -9.77
N ASN A 52 -3.70 13.50 -10.23
CA ASN A 52 -3.25 12.99 -11.53
C ASN A 52 -1.77 12.51 -11.58
N HIS A 53 -1.12 12.34 -10.43
CA HIS A 53 0.32 12.02 -10.36
C HIS A 53 0.55 10.53 -10.11
N HIS A 54 1.57 9.99 -10.76
CA HIS A 54 2.11 8.68 -10.39
C HIS A 54 2.87 8.82 -9.07
N VAL A 55 2.82 7.81 -8.22
CA VAL A 55 3.59 7.75 -6.97
C VAL A 55 4.64 6.64 -7.05
N TYR A 56 5.72 6.80 -6.30
CA TYR A 56 6.87 5.90 -6.36
C TYR A 56 6.75 4.74 -5.37
N PHE A 57 6.83 3.53 -5.90
CA PHE A 57 6.79 2.27 -5.15
C PHE A 57 8.13 1.56 -5.22
N VAL A 58 8.52 0.91 -4.12
CA VAL A 58 9.61 -0.08 -4.05
C VAL A 58 9.30 -1.13 -2.98
N HIS A 59 8.62 -2.22 -3.35
CA HIS A 59 8.20 -3.25 -2.40
C HIS A 59 7.97 -4.62 -3.07
N SER A 60 8.23 -5.72 -2.34
CA SER A 60 7.96 -7.09 -2.80
C SER A 60 6.64 -7.66 -2.27
N TYR A 61 6.08 -7.05 -1.23
CA TYR A 61 4.88 -7.47 -0.54
C TYR A 61 3.82 -6.39 -0.62
N ARG A 62 2.55 -6.78 -0.59
CA ARG A 62 1.41 -5.89 -0.78
C ARG A 62 0.30 -6.25 0.20
N ALA A 63 -0.42 -5.25 0.70
CA ALA A 63 -1.64 -5.48 1.46
C ALA A 63 -2.80 -5.83 0.52
N VAL A 64 -3.54 -6.89 0.85
CA VAL A 64 -4.60 -7.44 -0.01
C VAL A 64 -5.95 -6.80 0.37
N PRO A 65 -6.66 -6.17 -0.58
CA PRO A 65 -8.03 -5.70 -0.36
C PRO A 65 -8.95 -6.86 0.02
N SER A 66 -9.77 -6.66 1.05
CA SER A 66 -10.76 -7.62 1.54
C SER A 66 -11.97 -6.88 2.10
N ASP A 67 -13.07 -7.59 2.35
CA ASP A 67 -14.26 -6.98 2.96
C ASP A 67 -13.97 -6.46 4.38
N ASP A 68 -13.10 -7.13 5.15
CA ASP A 68 -12.75 -6.75 6.51
C ASP A 68 -12.01 -5.40 6.58
N ASN A 69 -11.26 -5.05 5.52
CA ASN A 69 -10.47 -3.82 5.47
C ASN A 69 -11.03 -2.75 4.53
N LYS A 70 -12.15 -3.01 3.88
CA LYS A 70 -12.79 -2.12 2.90
C LYS A 70 -12.98 -0.68 3.41
N GLU A 71 -13.43 -0.52 4.65
CA GLU A 71 -13.68 0.80 5.27
C GLU A 71 -12.41 1.62 5.52
N TRP A 72 -11.26 0.96 5.54
CA TRP A 72 -9.96 1.59 5.71
C TRP A 72 -9.36 2.06 4.38
N ILE A 73 -9.70 1.44 3.25
CA ILE A 73 -9.03 1.68 1.97
C ILE A 73 -9.37 3.09 1.44
N SER A 74 -8.35 3.92 1.27
CA SER A 74 -8.49 5.23 0.61
C SER A 74 -8.03 5.23 -0.85
N SER A 75 -7.08 4.37 -1.19
CA SER A 75 -6.72 4.12 -2.59
C SER A 75 -6.16 2.73 -2.82
N THR A 76 -6.31 2.26 -4.05
CA THR A 76 -5.71 1.02 -4.54
C THR A 76 -4.78 1.30 -5.71
N CYS A 77 -3.97 0.32 -6.07
CA CYS A 77 -3.13 0.35 -7.26
C CYS A 77 -3.07 -1.05 -7.86
N ASP A 78 -2.74 -1.14 -9.15
CA ASP A 78 -2.65 -2.40 -9.88
C ASP A 78 -1.20 -2.59 -10.39
N TYR A 79 -0.62 -3.73 -10.05
CA TYR A 79 0.66 -4.18 -10.59
C TYR A 79 0.59 -5.68 -10.86
N GLY A 80 -0.27 -6.05 -11.81
CA GLY A 80 -0.62 -7.46 -12.09
C GLY A 80 -1.60 -8.04 -11.08
N ASP A 81 -1.47 -7.60 -9.83
CA ASP A 81 -2.42 -7.79 -8.75
C ASP A 81 -2.91 -6.44 -8.22
N LYS A 82 -4.20 -6.35 -7.88
CA LYS A 82 -4.74 -5.22 -7.15
C LYS A 82 -4.25 -5.24 -5.69
N PHE A 83 -3.81 -4.09 -5.19
CA PHE A 83 -3.37 -3.93 -3.80
C PHE A 83 -3.78 -2.60 -3.18
N ILE A 84 -3.74 -2.55 -1.85
CA ILE A 84 -4.01 -1.34 -1.08
C ILE A 84 -2.79 -0.42 -1.17
N ALA A 85 -2.98 0.76 -1.76
CA ALA A 85 -1.92 1.76 -1.88
C ALA A 85 -1.95 2.78 -0.73
N SER A 86 -3.13 3.04 -0.15
CA SER A 86 -3.27 3.84 1.06
C SER A 86 -4.52 3.47 1.85
N ILE A 87 -4.48 3.79 3.15
CA ILE A 87 -5.59 3.65 4.08
C ILE A 87 -5.84 4.95 4.86
N ARG A 88 -7.10 5.17 5.26
CA ARG A 88 -7.56 6.25 6.12
C ARG A 88 -8.74 5.82 6.98
N ARG A 89 -8.63 5.99 8.30
CA ARG A 89 -9.76 5.93 9.23
C ARG A 89 -9.52 6.85 10.43
N GLY A 90 -10.40 7.85 10.61
CA GLY A 90 -10.19 8.88 11.63
C GLY A 90 -8.88 9.64 11.40
N ASN A 91 -8.01 9.65 12.40
CA ASN A 91 -6.68 10.25 12.38
C ASN A 91 -5.56 9.27 11.94
N VAL A 92 -5.91 8.04 11.60
CA VAL A 92 -4.95 7.03 11.14
C VAL A 92 -4.86 7.08 9.62
N HIS A 93 -3.64 7.28 9.13
CA HIS A 93 -3.32 7.31 7.71
C HIS A 93 -2.04 6.51 7.47
N ALA A 94 -2.01 5.74 6.40
CA ALA A 94 -0.81 5.03 5.99
C ALA A 94 -0.78 4.85 4.47
N VAL A 95 0.42 4.79 3.91
CA VAL A 95 0.66 4.66 2.47
C VAL A 95 1.69 3.56 2.21
N GLN A 96 1.57 2.92 1.05
CA GLN A 96 2.50 1.88 0.60
C GLN A 96 3.60 2.45 -0.31
N PHE A 97 3.34 3.60 -0.95
CA PHE A 97 4.32 4.35 -1.74
C PHE A 97 5.17 5.26 -0.86
N HIS A 98 6.26 5.79 -1.44
CA HIS A 98 7.17 6.73 -0.79
C HIS A 98 6.77 8.18 -1.13
N PRO A 99 5.97 8.87 -0.29
CA PRO A 99 5.52 10.23 -0.56
C PRO A 99 6.69 11.21 -0.79
N GLU A 100 7.78 11.04 -0.04
CA GLU A 100 8.99 11.85 -0.12
C GLU A 100 9.74 11.70 -1.46
N LYS A 101 9.59 10.54 -2.12
CA LYS A 101 10.17 10.26 -3.44
C LYS A 101 9.20 10.53 -4.59
N SER A 102 7.92 10.70 -4.28
CA SER A 102 6.85 10.83 -5.26
C SER A 102 6.70 12.23 -5.84
N GLY A 103 7.51 13.20 -5.39
CA GLY A 103 7.46 14.58 -5.86
C GLY A 103 6.19 15.33 -5.42
N GLY A 104 6.24 16.66 -5.40
CA GLY A 104 5.11 17.47 -4.90
C GLY A 104 5.10 17.66 -3.38
N LYS A 105 4.22 18.55 -2.90
CA LYS A 105 4.07 18.88 -1.49
C LYS A 105 3.30 17.77 -0.76
N PHE A 106 3.85 16.56 -0.72
CA PHE A 106 3.48 15.56 0.29
C PHE A 106 4.00 16.03 1.68
N TYR A 107 3.61 17.23 2.10
CA TYR A 107 3.82 17.66 3.47
C TYR A 107 2.84 16.87 4.31
N LEU A 108 3.38 15.78 4.85
CA LEU A 108 2.81 14.95 5.88
C LEU A 108 2.40 15.84 7.07
N ARG A 109 1.21 16.44 6.99
CA ARG A 109 0.57 17.09 8.14
C ARG A 109 0.24 16.09 9.24
N TYR A 110 0.37 14.80 8.93
CA TYR A 110 0.12 13.67 9.79
C TYR A 110 1.29 12.70 9.69
N ARG A 111 1.67 12.06 10.81
CA ARG A 111 2.72 11.03 10.83
C ARG A 111 2.34 9.93 9.83
N SER A 112 2.92 9.97 8.62
CA SER A 112 2.81 8.87 7.66
C SER A 112 3.53 7.69 8.25
N LEU A 113 2.75 6.69 8.62
CA LEU A 113 3.29 5.37 8.88
C LEU A 113 3.39 4.71 7.51
N GLU A 114 4.61 4.42 7.06
CA GLU A 114 4.77 3.48 5.96
C GLU A 114 4.08 2.17 6.38
N LEU A 115 3.29 1.56 5.49
CA LEU A 115 2.49 0.35 5.75
C LEU A 115 3.31 -0.91 6.11
N PHE A 116 4.59 -0.76 6.41
CA PHE A 116 5.42 -1.77 7.04
C PHE A 116 4.73 -2.27 8.33
N TRP A 117 3.98 -3.37 8.21
CA TRP A 117 3.64 -4.33 9.27
C TRP A 117 2.43 -4.04 10.19
N TYR A 118 1.39 -3.32 9.72
CA TYR A 118 0.18 -3.10 10.53
C TYR A 118 -0.90 -4.20 10.47
N PHE A 119 -0.75 -5.14 9.55
CA PHE A 119 -1.76 -6.17 9.23
C PHE A 119 -1.55 -7.44 10.06
N SER A 120 -2.63 -8.00 10.63
CA SER A 120 -2.59 -9.33 11.27
C SER A 120 -2.74 -10.44 10.22
N CYS A 121 -1.88 -11.46 10.31
CA CYS A 121 -2.05 -12.69 9.52
C CYS A 121 -3.34 -13.42 9.89
#